data_AF-W6KMM0-F1
#
_entry.id   AF-W6KMM0-F1
#
_cell.length_a   1.000
_cell.length_b   1.000
_cell.length_c   1.000
_cell.angle_alpha   90.00
_cell.angle_beta   90.00
_cell.angle_gamma   90.00
#
_symmetry.space_group_name_H-M   'P 1'
#
loop_
_entity.id
_entity.type
_entity.pdbx_description
1 polymer ?
#
loop_
_entity_poly.entity_id
_entity_poly.type
_entity_poly.pdbx_seq_one_letter_code
_entity_poly.pdbx_strand_id
1 'polypeptide(L)'
;MSEQHRPAWNHLKSERQAAFSNKVRKAFLDEGRKRKDEERARMEAYRRLCAEEGIESKRLKEYDQAREEASARLKEALEAVDYDQSLTNNEKKKRKYNLKRKFAATTVNESISKKYKPHTAVTDIEIIQKKKEEMRKNIKQAREQRNREKASKLQLRKKRTELFKQRTKRGQPVLASRVESLLQKITRES
;
A
#
# COMPACT_ATOMS: atom_id res chain seq x y z
N MET A 1 -42.85 -15.02 30.71
CA MET A 1 -42.91 -14.26 29.44
C MET A 1 -42.91 -12.78 29.78
N SER A 2 -41.82 -12.07 29.56
CA SER A 2 -41.71 -10.63 29.86
C SER A 2 -41.50 -9.85 28.56
N GLU A 3 -42.61 -9.47 27.93
CA GLU A 3 -42.59 -8.43 26.91
C GLU A 3 -42.21 -7.11 27.59
N GLN A 4 -40.95 -6.72 27.43
CA GLN A 4 -40.47 -5.41 27.83
C GLN A 4 -41.06 -4.35 26.89
N HIS A 5 -42.24 -3.85 27.24
CA HIS A 5 -42.82 -2.66 26.65
C HIS A 5 -41.88 -1.46 26.88
N ARG A 6 -41.04 -1.12 25.90
CA ARG A 6 -40.33 0.17 25.90
C ARG A 6 -41.33 1.28 25.49
N PRO A 7 -41.44 2.38 26.26
CA PRO A 7 -42.49 3.37 26.05
C PRO A 7 -42.23 4.24 24.82
N ALA A 8 -43.31 4.63 24.13
CA ALA A 8 -43.35 5.47 22.92
C ALA A 8 -42.51 6.77 22.98
N TRP A 9 -42.18 7.24 24.18
CA TRP A 9 -41.27 8.37 24.42
C TRP A 9 -39.86 8.19 23.85
N ASN A 10 -39.36 6.96 23.75
CA ASN A 10 -38.06 6.68 23.13
C ASN A 10 -38.11 6.78 21.60
N HIS A 11 -39.27 6.53 20.98
CA HIS A 11 -39.49 6.72 19.55
C HIS A 11 -39.53 8.20 19.17
N LEU A 12 -40.20 9.04 19.95
CA LEU A 12 -40.26 10.47 19.65
C LEU A 12 -38.89 11.16 19.78
N LYS A 13 -38.07 10.76 20.76
CA LYS A 13 -36.69 11.26 20.92
C LYS A 13 -35.78 10.82 19.77
N SER A 14 -35.90 9.56 19.33
CA SER A 14 -35.10 9.04 18.21
C SER A 14 -35.51 9.67 16.88
N GLU A 15 -36.80 9.93 16.66
CA GLU A 15 -37.32 10.66 15.50
C GLU A 15 -36.84 12.10 15.45
N ARG A 16 -36.88 12.83 16.57
CA ARG A 16 -36.33 14.20 16.66
C ARG A 16 -34.83 14.23 16.37
N GLN A 17 -34.09 13.26 16.89
CA GLN A 17 -32.65 13.14 16.63
C GLN A 17 -32.37 12.80 15.15
N ALA A 18 -33.16 11.92 14.55
CA ALA A 18 -33.07 11.59 13.13
C ALA A 18 -33.40 12.80 12.24
N ALA A 19 -34.45 13.56 12.58
CA ALA A 19 -34.83 14.80 11.88
C ALA A 19 -33.73 15.87 11.98
N PHE A 20 -33.16 16.08 13.17
CA PHE A 20 -32.03 16.98 13.38
C PHE A 20 -30.81 16.54 12.55
N SER A 21 -30.42 15.26 12.63
CA SER A 21 -29.32 14.70 11.85
C SER A 21 -29.53 14.89 10.34
N ASN A 22 -30.76 14.67 9.87
CA ASN A 22 -31.11 14.87 8.46
C ASN A 22 -31.04 16.36 8.07
N LYS A 23 -31.51 17.28 8.91
CA LYS A 23 -31.43 18.73 8.67
C LYS A 23 -29.98 19.20 8.60
N VAL A 24 -29.15 18.82 9.57
CA VAL A 24 -27.71 19.15 9.59
C VAL A 24 -27.00 18.57 8.38
N ARG A 25 -27.26 17.31 8.04
CA ARG A 25 -26.66 16.67 6.87
C ARG A 25 -27.07 17.37 5.57
N LYS A 26 -28.34 17.77 5.44
CA LYS A 26 -28.83 18.50 4.27
C LYS A 26 -28.16 19.86 4.16
N ALA A 27 -28.14 20.64 5.25
CA ALA A 27 -27.47 21.94 5.31
C ALA A 27 -25.99 21.84 4.91
N PHE A 28 -25.27 20.86 5.46
CA PHE A 28 -23.87 20.59 5.11
C PHE A 28 -23.69 20.29 3.61
N LEU A 29 -24.58 19.50 3.01
CA LEU A 29 -24.50 19.17 1.58
C LEU A 29 -24.84 20.37 0.69
N ASP A 30 -25.83 21.16 1.08
CA ASP A 30 -26.24 22.36 0.34
C ASP A 30 -25.14 23.44 0.42
N GLU A 31 -24.51 23.60 1.58
CA GLU A 31 -23.34 24.47 1.75
C GLU A 31 -22.15 23.98 0.91
N GLY A 32 -21.89 22.67 0.88
CA GLY A 32 -20.83 22.10 0.03
C GLY A 32 -21.07 22.32 -1.47
N ARG A 33 -22.33 22.25 -1.92
CA ARG A 33 -22.70 22.61 -3.31
C ARG A 33 -22.43 24.08 -3.61
N LYS A 34 -22.88 24.98 -2.72
CA LYS A 34 -22.61 26.43 -2.84
C LYS A 34 -21.11 26.71 -2.95
N ARG A 35 -20.30 26.14 -2.06
CA ARG A 35 -18.83 26.28 -2.10
C ARG A 35 -18.21 25.78 -3.40
N LYS A 36 -18.75 24.72 -3.98
CA LYS A 36 -18.28 24.16 -5.25
C LYS A 36 -18.62 25.06 -6.43
N ASP A 37 -19.81 25.63 -6.46
CA ASP A 37 -20.21 26.58 -7.49
C ASP A 37 -19.44 27.91 -7.35
N GLU A 38 -19.21 28.39 -6.13
CA GLU A 38 -18.33 29.53 -5.84
C GLU A 38 -16.88 29.28 -6.25
N GLU A 39 -16.35 28.07 -5.99
CA GLU A 39 -15.02 27.68 -6.47
C GLU A 39 -14.95 27.68 -8.00
N ARG A 40 -15.95 27.14 -8.69
CA ARG A 40 -16.01 27.16 -10.15
C ARG A 40 -16.05 28.59 -10.67
N ALA A 41 -16.91 29.43 -10.11
CA ALA A 41 -17.02 30.84 -10.48
C ALA A 41 -15.68 31.59 -10.30
N ARG A 42 -14.96 31.33 -9.19
CA ARG A 42 -13.62 31.89 -8.95
C ARG A 42 -12.61 31.45 -9.99
N MET A 43 -12.58 30.17 -10.35
CA MET A 43 -11.64 29.66 -11.35
C MET A 43 -11.98 30.12 -12.77
N GLU A 44 -13.27 30.29 -13.10
CA GLU A 44 -13.70 30.86 -14.38
C GLU A 44 -13.38 32.35 -14.48
N ALA A 45 -13.59 33.13 -13.41
CA ALA A 45 -13.15 34.52 -13.34
C ALA A 45 -11.63 34.62 -13.53
N TYR A 46 -10.87 33.76 -12.87
CA TYR A 46 -9.42 33.69 -13.05
C TYR A 46 -9.01 33.29 -14.48
N ARG A 47 -9.75 32.37 -15.11
CA ARG A 47 -9.53 32.00 -16.53
C ARG A 47 -9.78 33.18 -17.47
N ARG A 48 -10.78 34.02 -17.20
CA ARG A 48 -11.03 35.24 -17.99
C ARG A 48 -9.87 36.23 -17.86
N LEU A 49 -9.41 36.49 -16.64
CA LEU A 49 -8.26 37.35 -16.39
C LEU A 49 -7.00 36.86 -17.11
N CYS A 50 -6.68 35.57 -17.00
CA CYS A 50 -5.53 34.99 -17.70
C CYS A 50 -5.68 35.07 -19.24
N ALA A 51 -6.90 34.96 -19.77
CA ALA A 51 -7.15 35.09 -21.20
C ALA A 51 -7.00 36.54 -21.68
N GLU A 52 -7.46 37.52 -20.89
CA GLU A 52 -7.28 38.95 -21.17
C GLU A 52 -5.80 39.34 -21.20
N GLU A 53 -4.99 38.74 -20.33
CA GLU A 53 -3.53 38.96 -20.28
C GLU A 53 -2.74 38.07 -21.26
N GLY A 54 -3.37 37.10 -21.91
CA GLY A 54 -2.70 36.14 -22.80
C GLY A 54 -1.75 35.18 -22.09
N ILE A 55 -1.94 34.92 -20.79
CA ILE A 55 -1.04 34.12 -19.95
C ILE A 55 -1.59 32.69 -19.77
N GLU A 56 -0.74 31.69 -20.01
CA GLU A 56 -1.04 30.31 -19.63
C GLU A 56 -0.74 30.05 -18.14
N SER A 57 -1.78 30.09 -17.29
CA SER A 57 -1.62 29.82 -15.87
C SER A 57 -1.42 28.33 -15.57
N LYS A 58 -0.28 27.98 -14.96
CA LYS A 58 0.00 26.64 -14.41
C LYS A 58 -1.06 26.21 -13.39
N ARG A 59 -1.54 27.15 -12.58
CA ARG A 59 -2.57 26.91 -11.56
C ARG A 59 -3.90 26.46 -12.16
N LEU A 60 -4.29 27.00 -13.31
CA LEU A 60 -5.50 26.55 -14.03
C LEU A 60 -5.33 25.12 -14.54
N LYS A 61 -4.17 24.80 -15.11
CA LYS A 61 -3.85 23.45 -15.59
C LYS A 61 -3.90 22.43 -14.44
N GLU A 62 -3.29 22.73 -13.30
CA GLU A 62 -3.33 21.87 -12.11
C GLU A 62 -4.76 21.67 -11.57
N TYR A 63 -5.57 22.74 -11.56
CA TYR A 63 -6.96 22.67 -11.15
C TYR A 63 -7.80 21.77 -12.07
N ASP A 64 -7.65 21.94 -13.40
CA ASP A 64 -8.38 21.16 -14.39
C ASP A 64 -7.96 19.68 -14.33
N GLN A 65 -6.66 19.38 -14.19
CA GLN A 65 -6.16 18.02 -13.95
C GLN A 65 -6.75 17.42 -12.67
N ALA A 66 -6.71 18.15 -11.54
CA ALA A 66 -7.27 17.65 -10.29
C ALA A 66 -8.78 17.40 -10.38
N ARG A 67 -9.51 18.21 -11.16
CA ARG A 67 -10.94 18.03 -11.44
C ARG A 67 -11.20 16.77 -12.27
N GLU A 68 -10.41 16.54 -13.32
CA GLU A 68 -10.49 15.34 -14.16
C GLU A 68 -10.20 14.08 -13.35
N GLU A 69 -9.10 14.07 -12.59
CA GLU A 69 -8.75 12.97 -11.69
C GLU A 69 -9.86 12.68 -10.68
N ALA A 70 -10.45 13.73 -10.08
CA ALA A 70 -11.55 13.55 -9.13
C ALA A 70 -12.76 12.91 -9.80
N SER A 71 -13.07 13.28 -11.05
CA SER A 71 -14.16 12.69 -11.83
C SER A 71 -13.87 11.23 -12.22
N ALA A 72 -12.62 10.91 -12.58
CA ALA A 72 -12.19 9.55 -12.90
C ALA A 72 -12.28 8.63 -11.68
N ARG A 73 -11.80 9.09 -10.52
CA ARG A 73 -11.91 8.35 -9.25
C ARG A 73 -13.37 8.08 -8.86
N LEU A 74 -14.28 9.03 -9.13
CA LEU A 74 -15.71 8.78 -8.91
C LEU A 74 -16.23 7.67 -9.83
N LYS A 75 -15.87 7.69 -11.12
CA LYS A 75 -16.29 6.66 -12.08
C LYS A 75 -15.81 5.28 -11.65
N GLU A 76 -14.52 5.16 -11.34
CA GLU A 76 -13.92 3.91 -10.84
C GLU A 76 -14.61 3.41 -9.57
N ALA A 77 -14.88 4.30 -8.59
CA ALA A 77 -15.59 3.92 -7.37
C ALA A 77 -17.04 3.48 -7.63
N LEU A 78 -17.71 4.04 -8.64
CA LEU A 78 -19.05 3.63 -9.03
C LEU A 78 -19.03 2.26 -9.72
N GLU A 79 -18.05 2.01 -10.58
CA GLU A 79 -17.82 0.72 -11.24
C GLU A 79 -17.50 -0.37 -10.22
N ALA A 80 -16.64 -0.09 -9.24
CA ALA A 80 -16.33 -1.03 -8.17
C ALA A 80 -17.59 -1.46 -7.39
N VAL A 81 -18.54 -0.54 -7.15
CA VAL A 81 -19.83 -0.87 -6.51
C VAL A 81 -20.72 -1.72 -7.41
N ASP A 82 -20.63 -1.58 -8.72
CA ASP A 82 -21.35 -2.42 -9.67
C ASP A 82 -20.83 -3.85 -9.69
N TYR A 83 -19.50 -3.99 -9.75
CA TYR A 83 -18.83 -5.28 -9.77
C TYR A 83 -18.87 -6.04 -8.44
N ASP A 84 -19.11 -5.34 -7.33
CA ASP A 84 -19.21 -5.97 -6.00
C ASP A 84 -20.39 -6.97 -5.94
N GLN A 85 -20.08 -8.26 -5.99
CA GLN A 85 -21.09 -9.34 -5.95
C GLN A 85 -21.64 -9.60 -4.53
N SER A 86 -21.00 -9.04 -3.49
CA SER A 86 -21.45 -9.24 -2.10
C SER A 86 -22.69 -8.43 -1.73
N LEU A 87 -23.04 -7.42 -2.54
CA LEU A 87 -24.11 -6.49 -2.25
C LEU A 87 -25.40 -6.79 -2.98
N THR A 88 -26.51 -6.56 -2.29
CA THR A 88 -27.83 -6.53 -2.93
C THR A 88 -27.97 -5.29 -3.83
N ASN A 89 -28.86 -5.36 -4.83
CA ASN A 89 -29.14 -4.24 -5.73
C ASN A 89 -29.57 -2.95 -4.99
N ASN A 90 -30.31 -3.09 -3.89
CA ASN A 90 -30.72 -1.97 -3.05
C ASN A 90 -29.53 -1.31 -2.33
N GLU A 91 -28.57 -2.10 -1.85
CA GLU A 91 -27.35 -1.59 -1.22
C GLU A 91 -26.44 -0.92 -2.24
N LYS A 92 -26.29 -1.50 -3.44
CA LYS A 92 -25.57 -0.88 -4.56
C LYS A 92 -26.15 0.49 -4.88
N LYS A 93 -27.48 0.58 -5.05
CA LYS A 93 -28.19 1.85 -5.31
C LYS A 93 -27.93 2.88 -4.20
N LYS A 94 -28.02 2.48 -2.93
CA LYS A 94 -27.73 3.35 -1.77
C LYS A 94 -26.27 3.82 -1.75
N ARG A 95 -25.29 2.92 -1.99
CA ARG A 95 -23.86 3.25 -2.02
C ARG A 95 -23.53 4.23 -3.16
N LYS A 96 -24.02 3.97 -4.37
CA LYS A 96 -23.87 4.87 -5.52
C LYS A 96 -24.47 6.25 -5.27
N TYR A 97 -25.69 6.30 -4.73
CA TYR A 97 -26.34 7.56 -4.39
C TYR A 97 -25.50 8.36 -3.38
N ASN A 98 -24.99 7.70 -2.34
CA ASN A 98 -24.15 8.34 -1.33
C ASN A 98 -22.82 8.83 -1.92
N LEU A 99 -22.18 8.07 -2.81
CA LEU A 99 -20.96 8.48 -3.52
C LEU A 99 -21.19 9.75 -4.35
N LYS A 100 -22.21 9.73 -5.22
CA LYS A 100 -22.58 10.90 -6.05
C LYS A 100 -22.92 12.11 -5.20
N ARG A 101 -23.69 11.92 -4.12
CA ARG A 101 -24.09 12.99 -3.20
C ARG A 101 -22.89 13.62 -2.49
N LYS A 102 -21.94 12.82 -2.01
CA LYS A 102 -20.71 13.32 -1.39
C LYS A 102 -19.86 14.07 -2.42
N PHE A 103 -19.65 13.49 -3.59
CA PHE A 103 -18.87 14.12 -4.66
C PHE A 103 -19.46 15.47 -5.11
N ALA A 104 -20.79 15.57 -5.19
CA ALA A 104 -21.47 16.83 -5.53
C ALA A 104 -21.18 17.95 -4.51
N ALA A 105 -20.98 17.62 -3.24
CA ALA A 105 -20.71 18.59 -2.16
C ALA A 105 -19.21 18.82 -1.89
N THR A 106 -18.31 18.09 -2.57
CA THR A 106 -16.86 18.22 -2.33
C THR A 106 -16.23 19.11 -3.40
N THR A 107 -15.44 20.09 -2.98
CA THR A 107 -14.67 21.00 -3.84
C THR A 107 -13.37 20.35 -4.33
N VAL A 108 -12.80 20.86 -5.42
CA VAL A 108 -11.52 20.36 -5.96
C VAL A 108 -10.40 20.68 -4.98
N ASN A 109 -10.39 21.88 -4.40
CA ASN A 109 -9.42 22.27 -3.37
C ASN A 109 -9.53 21.40 -2.10
N GLU A 110 -10.72 21.01 -1.67
CA GLU A 110 -10.86 20.04 -0.57
C GLU A 110 -10.32 18.65 -0.93
N SER A 111 -10.47 18.24 -2.20
CA SER A 111 -9.93 16.96 -2.64
C SER A 111 -8.40 16.98 -2.66
N ILE A 112 -7.81 18.10 -3.10
CA ILE A 112 -6.36 18.38 -3.08
C ILE A 112 -5.88 18.40 -1.63
N SER A 113 -6.49 19.21 -0.76
CA SER A 113 -6.08 19.31 0.64
C SER A 113 -6.19 17.97 1.38
N LYS A 114 -7.18 17.12 1.04
CA LYS A 114 -7.29 15.74 1.56
C LYS A 114 -6.19 14.82 1.05
N LYS A 115 -5.77 14.93 -0.22
CA LYS A 115 -4.65 14.18 -0.79
C LYS A 115 -3.32 14.58 -0.12
N TYR A 116 -3.11 15.88 0.06
CA TYR A 116 -1.89 16.44 0.65
C TYR A 116 -2.00 16.69 2.16
N LYS A 117 -2.92 16.00 2.86
CA LYS A 117 -2.99 16.12 4.31
C LYS A 117 -1.58 15.84 4.86
N PRO A 118 -1.01 16.76 5.66
CA PRO A 118 0.31 16.55 6.24
C PRO A 118 0.26 15.24 7.02
N HIS A 119 1.35 14.48 6.97
CA HIS A 119 1.50 13.21 7.65
C HIS A 119 0.86 13.28 9.04
N THR A 120 -0.23 12.55 9.24
CA THR A 120 -0.75 12.33 10.59
C THR A 120 0.26 11.46 11.32
N ALA A 121 0.41 11.63 12.64
CA ALA A 121 1.34 10.85 13.46
C ALA A 121 1.27 9.33 13.21
N VAL A 122 0.09 8.81 12.85
CA VAL A 122 -0.12 7.41 12.45
C VAL A 122 0.63 7.05 11.16
N THR A 123 0.58 7.90 10.14
CA THR A 123 1.29 7.68 8.87
C THR A 123 2.80 7.73 9.02
N ASP A 124 3.32 8.58 9.91
CA ASP A 124 4.75 8.62 10.23
C ASP A 124 5.20 7.33 10.93
N ILE A 125 4.38 6.81 11.85
CA ILE A 125 4.64 5.54 12.53
C ILE A 125 4.67 4.39 11.51
N GLU A 126 3.76 4.35 10.55
CA GLU A 126 3.73 3.33 9.49
C GLU A 126 4.99 3.40 8.61
N ILE A 127 5.46 4.59 8.25
CA ILE A 127 6.71 4.78 7.49
C ILE A 127 7.92 4.28 8.29
N ILE A 128 7.98 4.59 9.59
CA ILE A 128 9.05 4.11 10.48
C ILE A 128 9.02 2.58 10.60
N GLN A 129 7.83 1.98 10.71
CA GLN A 129 7.67 0.53 10.79
C GLN A 129 8.15 -0.16 9.52
N LYS A 130 7.74 0.34 8.33
CA LYS A 130 8.20 -0.18 7.03
C LYS A 130 9.73 -0.12 6.91
N LYS A 131 10.35 1.01 7.26
CA LYS A 131 11.81 1.16 7.26
C LYS A 131 12.49 0.17 8.21
N LYS A 132 11.93 -0.05 9.40
CA LYS A 132 12.46 -1.05 10.37
C LYS A 132 12.36 -2.47 9.82
N GLU A 133 11.27 -2.81 9.14
CA GLU A 133 11.11 -4.13 8.50
C GLU A 133 12.10 -4.35 7.36
N GLU A 134 12.28 -3.37 6.49
CA GLU A 134 13.28 -3.42 5.42
C GLU A 134 14.70 -3.58 5.97
N MET A 135 15.07 -2.82 7.00
CA MET A 135 16.36 -2.95 7.68
C MET A 135 16.56 -4.35 8.27
N ARG A 136 15.53 -4.93 8.90
CA ARG A 136 15.58 -6.31 9.42
C ARG A 136 15.76 -7.34 8.30
N LYS A 137 15.05 -7.18 7.17
CA LYS A 137 15.19 -8.05 5.99
C LYS A 137 16.60 -7.98 5.42
N ASN A 138 17.16 -6.78 5.26
CA ASN A 138 18.50 -6.57 4.74
C ASN A 138 19.58 -7.17 5.66
N ILE A 139 19.46 -6.99 6.98
CA ILE A 139 20.38 -7.59 7.96
C ILE A 139 20.32 -9.12 7.90
N LYS A 140 19.12 -9.70 7.77
CA LYS A 140 18.95 -11.15 7.67
C LYS A 140 19.61 -11.70 6.40
N GLN A 141 19.38 -11.06 5.25
CA GLN A 141 20.00 -11.43 3.98
C GLN A 141 21.53 -11.32 4.03
N ALA A 142 22.08 -10.25 4.61
CA ALA A 142 23.52 -10.09 4.76
C ALA A 142 24.15 -11.17 5.67
N ARG A 143 23.45 -11.59 6.72
CA ARG A 143 23.90 -12.71 7.58
C ARG A 143 23.89 -14.03 6.82
N GLU A 144 22.83 -14.30 6.06
CA GLU A 144 22.73 -15.52 5.25
C GLU A 144 23.82 -15.59 4.18
N GLN A 145 24.09 -14.49 3.47
CA GLN A 145 25.19 -14.40 2.50
C GLN A 145 26.54 -14.66 3.15
N ARG A 146 26.83 -14.00 4.29
CA ARG A 146 28.08 -14.22 5.03
C ARG A 146 28.26 -15.67 5.47
N ASN A 147 27.18 -16.32 5.91
CA ASN A 147 27.23 -17.72 6.33
C ASN A 147 27.48 -18.66 5.13
N ARG A 148 26.86 -18.40 3.98
CA ARG A 148 27.10 -19.16 2.74
C ARG A 148 28.55 -19.05 2.29
N GLU A 149 29.12 -17.84 2.30
CA GLU A 149 30.53 -17.63 1.95
C GLU A 149 31.51 -18.30 2.92
N LYS A 150 31.22 -18.26 4.23
CA LYS A 150 32.03 -18.97 5.23
C LYS A 150 32.00 -20.48 4.99
N ALA A 151 30.81 -21.04 4.73
CA ALA A 151 30.64 -22.46 4.44
C ALA A 151 31.40 -22.86 3.17
N SER A 152 31.30 -22.07 2.09
CA SER A 152 32.01 -22.36 0.84
C SER A 152 33.52 -22.32 1.01
N LYS A 153 34.06 -21.30 1.70
CA LYS A 153 35.50 -21.20 2.01
C LYS A 153 35.99 -22.38 2.85
N LEU A 154 35.19 -22.84 3.82
CA LEU A 154 35.54 -23.98 4.66
C LEU A 154 35.54 -25.30 3.88
N GLN A 155 34.56 -25.51 2.98
CA GLN A 155 34.56 -26.66 2.07
C GLN A 155 35.77 -26.65 1.13
N LEU A 156 36.11 -25.49 0.56
CA LEU A 156 37.29 -25.32 -0.28
C LEU A 156 38.58 -25.63 0.48
N ARG A 157 38.69 -25.19 1.75
CA ARG A 157 39.81 -25.56 2.61
C ARG A 157 39.89 -27.07 2.81
N LYS A 158 38.79 -27.73 3.19
CA LYS A 158 38.74 -29.19 3.38
C LYS A 158 39.20 -29.95 2.14
N LYS A 159 38.66 -29.59 0.96
CA LYS A 159 39.06 -30.20 -0.33
C LYS A 159 40.56 -30.01 -0.60
N ARG A 160 41.10 -28.81 -0.34
CA ARG A 160 42.54 -28.54 -0.52
C ARG A 160 43.39 -29.35 0.46
N THR A 161 43.00 -29.47 1.73
CA THR A 161 43.74 -30.30 2.70
C THR A 161 43.67 -31.79 2.34
N GLU A 162 42.53 -32.30 1.86
CA GLU A 162 42.41 -33.68 1.37
C GLU A 162 43.34 -33.94 0.18
N LEU A 163 43.30 -33.08 -0.84
CA LEU A 163 44.22 -33.17 -1.99
C LEU A 163 45.69 -33.09 -1.57
N PHE A 164 46.02 -32.21 -0.62
CA PHE A 164 47.38 -32.09 -0.10
C PHE A 164 47.83 -33.36 0.64
N LYS A 165 46.95 -33.96 1.46
CA LYS A 165 47.21 -35.25 2.12
C LYS A 165 47.44 -36.38 1.11
N GLN A 166 46.61 -36.46 0.06
CA GLN A 166 46.80 -37.44 -1.02
C GLN A 166 48.14 -37.25 -1.74
N ARG A 167 48.53 -35.99 -2.05
CA ARG A 167 49.79 -35.68 -2.74
C ARG A 167 51.03 -35.94 -1.89
N THR A 168 51.00 -35.55 -0.63
CA THR A 168 52.19 -35.58 0.24
C THR A 168 52.31 -36.85 1.08
N LYS A 169 51.28 -37.71 1.07
CA LYS A 169 51.14 -38.92 1.92
C LYS A 169 51.36 -38.63 3.42
N ARG A 170 51.28 -37.36 3.82
CA ARG A 170 51.59 -36.89 5.17
C ARG A 170 50.43 -37.25 6.10
N GLY A 171 50.71 -38.08 7.12
CA GLY A 171 49.71 -38.63 8.04
C GLY A 171 49.08 -39.95 7.60
N GLN A 172 49.56 -40.58 6.51
CA GLN A 172 49.28 -41.99 6.22
C GLN A 172 50.22 -42.90 7.02
N PRO A 173 49.79 -44.13 7.38
CA PRO A 173 50.66 -45.09 8.04
C PRO A 173 51.88 -45.38 7.16
N VAL A 174 53.04 -45.58 7.79
CA VAL A 174 54.35 -45.71 7.12
C VAL A 174 54.36 -46.80 6.03
N LEU A 175 53.51 -47.82 6.16
CA LEU A 175 53.39 -48.94 5.21
C LEU A 175 52.44 -48.66 4.03
N ALA A 176 51.72 -47.54 4.00
CA ALA A 176 50.72 -47.24 2.97
C ALA A 176 51.29 -47.23 1.55
N SER A 177 52.49 -46.69 1.36
CA SER A 177 53.17 -46.69 0.05
C SER A 177 53.58 -48.08 -0.41
N ARG A 178 53.99 -48.94 0.54
CA ARG A 178 54.38 -50.33 0.28
C ARG A 178 53.18 -51.17 -0.10
N VAL A 179 52.06 -51.00 0.60
CA VAL A 179 50.77 -51.65 0.28
C VAL A 179 50.21 -51.18 -1.07
N GLU A 180 50.22 -49.86 -1.35
CA GLU A 180 49.82 -49.34 -2.67
C GLU A 180 50.67 -49.93 -3.80
N SER A 181 52.00 -50.04 -3.62
CA SER A 181 52.89 -50.61 -4.63
C SER A 181 52.64 -52.11 -4.87
N LEU A 182 52.30 -52.86 -3.81
CA LEU A 182 51.94 -54.28 -3.90
C LEU A 182 50.62 -54.48 -4.62
N LEU A 183 49.59 -53.67 -4.29
CA LEU A 183 48.31 -53.68 -5.00
C LEU A 183 48.44 -53.31 -6.48
N GLN A 184 49.29 -52.34 -6.82
CA GLN A 184 49.57 -51.97 -8.22
C GLN A 184 50.30 -53.07 -9.00
N LYS A 185 51.13 -53.89 -8.35
CA LYS A 185 51.78 -55.04 -8.99
C LYS A 185 50.77 -56.16 -9.25
N ILE A 186 49.97 -56.51 -8.25
CA ILE A 186 48.92 -57.55 -8.37
C ILE A 186 47.93 -57.21 -9.50
N THR A 187 47.51 -55.94 -9.59
CA THR A 187 46.56 -55.46 -10.63
C THR A 187 47.17 -55.35 -12.03
N ARG A 188 48.49 -55.39 -12.18
CA ARG A 188 49.17 -55.44 -13.49
C ARG A 188 49.51 -56.86 -13.95
N GLU A 189 49.54 -57.80 -13.01
CA GLU A 189 49.78 -59.23 -13.26
C GLU A 189 48.47 -60.01 -13.46
N SER A 190 47.31 -59.36 -13.28
CA SER A 190 45.97 -59.84 -13.65
C SER A 190 45.53 -59.23 -14.98
#